data_AF-A0AAW1TMS8-F1
#
_entry.id   AF-A0AAW1TMS8-F1
#
_cell.length_a   1.000
_cell.length_b   1.000
_cell.length_c   1.000
_cell.angle_alpha   90.00
_cell.angle_beta   90.00
_cell.angle_gamma   90.00
#
_symmetry.space_group_name_H-M   'P 1'
#
loop_
_entity.id
_entity.type
_entity.pdbx_description
1 polymer ?
#
loop_
_entity_poly.entity_id
_entity_poly.type
_entity_poly.pdbx_seq_one_letter_code
_entity_poly.pdbx_strand_id
1 'polypeptide(L)'
;MFFEEEICNTKKLCMKKMKKFFHDHNSILNKRSPHLIRQWILREHNKHLEPLAGQNSSRARWTTPERTVVEEVVNKHSAEDSLPSIPECEFLIEKNPVLQKRNPSSVKAFIYNNLKKRASI
;
A
#
# COMPACT_ATOMS: atom_id res chain seq x y z
N MET A 1 -11.23 -46.67 -0.44
CA MET A 1 -12.49 -45.94 -0.74
C MET A 1 -12.69 -44.69 0.15
N PHE A 2 -12.08 -44.59 1.35
CA PHE A 2 -12.19 -43.41 2.23
C PHE A 2 -11.66 -42.08 1.63
N PHE A 3 -10.63 -42.14 0.77
CA PHE A 3 -9.99 -40.95 0.20
C PHE A 3 -10.91 -40.16 -0.76
N GLU A 4 -11.77 -40.84 -1.52
CA GLU A 4 -12.65 -40.18 -2.50
C GLU A 4 -13.80 -39.42 -1.82
N GLU A 5 -14.32 -39.99 -0.74
CA GLU A 5 -15.37 -39.37 0.07
C GLU A 5 -14.87 -38.11 0.78
N GLU A 6 -13.64 -38.15 1.31
CA GLU A 6 -12.99 -37.00 1.95
C GLU A 6 -12.72 -35.86 0.95
N ILE A 7 -12.25 -36.19 -0.26
CA ILE A 7 -12.07 -35.21 -1.35
C ILE A 7 -13.42 -34.59 -1.74
N CYS A 8 -14.47 -35.41 -1.87
CA CYS A 8 -15.81 -34.94 -2.23
C CYS A 8 -16.39 -34.00 -1.16
N ASN A 9 -16.24 -34.36 0.11
CA ASN A 9 -16.70 -33.54 1.23
C ASN A 9 -15.94 -32.22 1.32
N THR A 10 -14.63 -32.23 1.10
CA THR A 10 -13.80 -31.03 1.06
C THR A 10 -14.23 -30.08 -0.07
N LYS A 11 -14.45 -30.61 -1.28
CA LYS A 11 -14.97 -29.82 -2.42
C LYS A 11 -16.33 -29.20 -2.12
N LYS A 12 -17.27 -29.97 -1.55
CA LYS A 12 -18.59 -29.45 -1.14
C LYS A 12 -18.47 -28.32 -0.12
N LEU A 13 -17.58 -28.45 0.85
CA LEU A 13 -17.33 -27.42 1.86
C LEU A 13 -16.73 -26.15 1.25
N CYS A 14 -15.73 -26.27 0.36
CA CYS A 14 -15.17 -25.13 -0.36
C CYS A 14 -16.21 -24.41 -1.20
N MET A 15 -17.04 -25.14 -1.95
CA MET A 15 -18.12 -24.55 -2.75
C MET A 15 -19.15 -23.82 -1.90
N LYS A 16 -19.53 -24.36 -0.73
CA LYS A 16 -20.41 -23.67 0.23
C LYS A 16 -19.79 -22.38 0.75
N LYS A 17 -18.51 -22.40 1.13
CA LYS A 17 -17.77 -21.21 1.59
C LYS A 17 -17.68 -20.13 0.49
N MET A 18 -17.37 -20.52 -0.75
CA MET A 18 -17.34 -19.60 -1.89
C MET A 18 -18.72 -18.99 -2.14
N LYS A 19 -19.79 -19.78 -2.19
CA LYS A 19 -21.15 -19.27 -2.39
C LYS A 19 -21.55 -18.25 -1.33
N LYS A 20 -21.26 -18.54 -0.05
CA LYS A 20 -21.50 -17.60 1.05
C LYS A 20 -20.72 -16.30 0.86
N PHE A 21 -19.43 -16.38 0.54
CA PHE A 21 -18.60 -15.20 0.29
C PHE A 21 -19.13 -14.32 -0.84
N PHE A 22 -19.51 -14.91 -1.98
CA PHE A 22 -20.10 -14.18 -3.11
C PHE A 22 -21.45 -13.56 -2.75
N HIS A 23 -22.27 -14.24 -1.95
CA HIS A 23 -23.53 -13.70 -1.46
C HIS A 23 -23.30 -12.48 -0.55
N ASP A 24 -22.41 -12.60 0.42
CA ASP A 24 -22.07 -11.55 1.40
C ASP A 24 -21.47 -10.30 0.72
N HIS A 25 -20.79 -10.47 -0.43
CA HIS A 25 -20.11 -9.38 -1.15
C HIS A 25 -20.76 -9.03 -2.50
N ASN A 26 -21.96 -9.54 -2.79
CA ASN A 26 -22.61 -9.42 -4.11
C ASN A 26 -22.82 -7.96 -4.53
N SER A 27 -23.17 -7.10 -3.56
CA SER A 27 -23.39 -5.67 -3.77
C SER A 27 -22.13 -4.92 -4.22
N ILE A 28 -20.94 -5.41 -3.83
CA ILE A 28 -19.63 -4.85 -4.16
C ILE A 28 -19.14 -5.40 -5.50
N LEU A 29 -19.38 -6.69 -5.76
CA LEU A 29 -18.87 -7.37 -6.96
C LEU A 29 -19.61 -6.93 -8.23
N ASN A 30 -20.93 -6.71 -8.17
CA ASN A 30 -21.71 -6.32 -9.36
C ASN A 30 -21.49 -4.86 -9.80
N LYS A 31 -20.84 -4.04 -8.96
CA LYS A 31 -20.59 -2.62 -9.23
C LYS A 31 -19.14 -2.33 -9.62
N ARG A 32 -18.29 -3.36 -9.73
CA ARG A 32 -16.85 -3.20 -9.93
C ARG A 32 -16.39 -3.96 -11.17
N SER A 33 -15.42 -3.38 -11.87
CA SER A 33 -14.78 -4.07 -12.99
C SER A 33 -14.01 -5.31 -12.51
N PRO A 34 -13.81 -6.32 -13.38
CA PRO A 34 -13.02 -7.50 -13.04
C PRO A 34 -11.63 -7.17 -12.50
N HIS A 35 -11.00 -6.11 -13.02
CA HIS A 35 -9.71 -5.62 -12.54
C HIS A 35 -9.75 -5.19 -11.06
N LEU A 36 -10.77 -4.42 -10.66
CA LEU A 36 -10.93 -3.94 -9.28
C LEU A 36 -11.25 -5.09 -8.31
N ILE A 37 -12.03 -6.07 -8.76
CA ILE A 37 -12.31 -7.28 -7.99
C ILE A 37 -11.01 -8.05 -7.76
N ARG A 38 -10.18 -8.24 -8.80
CA ARG A 38 -8.88 -8.89 -8.69
C ARG A 38 -7.95 -8.16 -7.71
N GLN A 39 -7.87 -6.83 -7.79
CA GLN A 39 -7.07 -6.05 -6.84
C GLN A 39 -7.57 -6.20 -5.39
N TRP A 40 -8.89 -6.21 -5.19
CA TRP A 40 -9.46 -6.39 -3.86
C TRP A 40 -9.13 -7.77 -3.29
N ILE A 41 -9.28 -8.85 -4.08
CA ILE A 41 -8.92 -10.21 -3.67
C ILE A 41 -7.44 -10.28 -3.26
N LEU A 42 -6.53 -9.69 -4.05
CA LEU A 42 -5.11 -9.66 -3.72
C LEU A 42 -4.83 -8.92 -2.40
N ARG A 43 -5.54 -7.82 -2.13
CA ARG A 43 -5.41 -7.09 -0.86
C ARG A 43 -5.93 -7.90 0.32
N GLU A 44 -7.11 -8.51 0.21
CA GLU A 44 -7.65 -9.35 1.29
C GLU A 44 -6.75 -10.57 1.55
N HIS A 45 -6.24 -11.20 0.49
CA HIS A 45 -5.28 -12.29 0.60
C HIS A 45 -4.02 -11.86 1.35
N ASN A 46 -3.43 -10.72 0.98
CA ASN A 46 -2.26 -10.19 1.66
C ASN A 46 -2.55 -9.85 3.14
N LYS A 47 -3.73 -9.31 3.48
CA LYS A 47 -4.10 -9.09 4.89
C LYS A 47 -4.08 -10.38 5.72
N HIS A 48 -4.48 -11.51 5.14
CA HIS A 48 -4.54 -12.79 5.82
C HIS A 48 -3.20 -13.55 5.83
N LEU A 49 -2.29 -13.25 4.90
CA LEU A 49 -0.92 -13.82 4.89
C LEU A 49 0.05 -13.11 5.85
N GLU A 50 -0.19 -11.84 6.16
CA GLU A 50 0.68 -11.02 6.99
C GLU A 50 0.64 -11.25 8.54
N PRO A 51 -0.25 -12.05 9.17
CA PRO A 51 -0.24 -12.17 10.63
C PRO A 51 0.95 -12.99 11.17
N LEU A 52 1.80 -13.59 10.31
CA LEU A 52 3.03 -14.28 10.74
C LEU A 52 4.23 -13.34 10.92
N ALA A 53 4.18 -12.09 10.43
CA ALA A 53 5.34 -11.19 10.40
C ALA A 53 5.22 -9.92 11.27
N GLY A 54 4.15 -9.78 12.09
CA GLY A 54 3.98 -8.62 12.97
C GLY A 54 3.93 -7.25 12.27
N GLN A 55 3.85 -7.22 10.93
CA GLN A 55 3.80 -6.00 10.14
C GLN A 55 2.34 -5.57 9.96
N ASN A 56 1.87 -4.76 10.91
CA ASN A 56 0.69 -3.95 10.69
C ASN A 56 0.89 -3.13 9.42
N SER A 57 0.06 -3.38 8.39
CA SER A 57 -0.06 -2.65 7.12
C SER A 57 -0.39 -1.14 7.28
N SER A 58 -0.24 -0.59 8.48
CA SER A 58 -0.20 0.84 8.73
C SER A 58 0.96 1.44 7.93
N ARG A 59 0.67 2.48 7.15
CA ARG A 59 1.70 3.26 6.44
C ARG A 59 2.78 3.63 7.46
N ALA A 60 4.02 3.22 7.21
CA ALA A 60 5.14 3.51 8.10
C ALA A 60 5.17 5.02 8.40
N ARG A 61 5.05 5.39 9.69
CA ARG A 61 5.07 6.79 10.11
C ARG A 61 6.43 7.41 9.75
N TRP A 62 6.43 8.67 9.32
CA TRP A 62 7.65 9.43 9.09
C TRP A 62 8.29 9.78 10.43
N THR A 63 9.46 9.23 10.67
CA THR A 63 10.29 9.48 11.87
C THR A 63 10.89 10.88 11.82
N THR A 64 11.27 11.43 12.98
CA THR A 64 11.93 12.74 13.07
C THR A 64 13.16 12.87 12.16
N PRO A 65 14.13 11.92 12.15
CA PRO A 65 15.31 12.04 11.28
C PRO A 65 14.95 12.04 9.79
N GLU A 66 13.97 11.24 9.36
CA GLU A 66 13.50 11.27 7.97
C GLU A 66 12.91 12.63 7.60
N ARG A 67 12.15 13.25 8.51
CA ARG A 67 11.55 14.58 8.28
C ARG A 67 12.62 15.64 8.13
N THR A 68 13.66 15.65 8.97
CA THR A 68 14.74 16.63 8.90
C THR A 68 15.41 16.63 7.53
N VAL A 69 15.75 15.44 7.00
CA VAL A 69 16.37 15.30 5.67
C VAL A 69 15.44 15.82 4.57
N VAL A 70 14.15 15.46 4.63
CA VAL A 70 13.20 15.87 3.61
C VAL A 70 12.87 17.36 3.67
N GLU A 71 12.94 17.97 4.86
CA GLU A 71 12.67 19.39 5.08
C GLU A 71 13.64 20.30 4.31
N GLU A 72 14.91 19.90 4.20
CA GLU A 72 15.92 20.63 3.41
C GLU A 72 15.51 20.71 1.93
N VAL A 73 15.04 19.59 1.39
CA VAL A 73 14.55 19.49 0.00
C VAL A 73 13.26 20.28 -0.17
N VAL A 74 12.35 20.22 0.81
CA VAL A 74 11.12 21.04 0.83
C VAL A 74 11.48 22.53 0.80
N ASN A 75 12.45 22.99 1.58
CA ASN A 75 12.87 24.39 1.59
C ASN A 75 13.42 24.84 0.24
N LYS A 76 14.29 24.03 -0.37
CA LYS A 76 14.84 24.30 -1.71
C LYS A 76 13.73 24.45 -2.76
N HIS A 77 12.85 23.46 -2.88
CA HIS A 77 11.78 23.47 -3.88
C HIS A 77 10.68 24.50 -3.58
N SER A 78 10.49 24.86 -2.31
CA SER A 78 9.59 25.95 -1.91
C SER A 78 10.10 27.31 -2.38
N ALA A 79 11.42 27.53 -2.42
CA ALA A 79 12.01 28.78 -2.88
C ALA A 79 11.99 28.90 -4.43
N GLU A 80 12.08 27.76 -5.11
CA GLU A 80 12.10 27.67 -6.58
C GLU A 80 10.70 27.51 -7.21
N ASP A 81 9.64 27.45 -6.41
CA ASP A 81 8.27 27.08 -6.80
C ASP A 81 8.23 25.85 -7.73
N SER A 82 8.97 24.81 -7.34
CA SER A 82 9.19 23.62 -8.15
C SER A 82 8.86 22.34 -7.39
N LEU A 83 8.82 21.21 -8.10
CA LEU A 83 8.64 19.88 -7.49
C LEU A 83 9.83 18.98 -7.78
N PRO A 84 10.25 18.15 -6.82
CA PRO A 84 11.34 17.22 -7.05
C PRO A 84 10.96 16.19 -8.12
N SER A 85 11.95 15.85 -8.94
CA SER A 85 11.85 14.76 -9.89
C SER A 85 11.96 13.40 -9.17
N ILE A 86 11.55 12.31 -9.84
CA ILE A 86 11.73 10.95 -9.28
C ILE A 86 13.23 10.59 -9.14
N PRO A 87 14.09 10.86 -10.14
CA PRO A 87 15.54 10.63 -10.00
C PRO A 87 16.17 11.43 -8.85
N GLU A 88 15.70 12.64 -8.58
CA GLU A 88 16.16 13.43 -7.43
C GLU A 88 15.76 12.78 -6.10
N CYS A 89 14.57 12.19 -6.02
CA CYS A 89 14.15 11.44 -4.84
C CYS A 89 14.93 10.14 -4.65
N GLU A 90 15.27 9.44 -5.74
CA GLU A 90 16.15 8.26 -5.71
C GLU A 90 17.53 8.63 -5.17
N PHE A 91 18.14 9.68 -5.71
CA PHE A 91 19.41 10.21 -5.24
C PHE A 91 19.37 10.64 -3.77
N LEU A 92 18.26 11.24 -3.32
CA LEU A 92 18.08 11.60 -1.91
C LEU A 92 18.09 10.37 -1.00
N ILE A 93 17.45 9.27 -1.43
CA ILE A 93 17.42 8.00 -0.69
C ILE A 93 18.81 7.37 -0.65
N GLU A 94 19.53 7.36 -1.78
CA GLU A 94 20.90 6.83 -1.86
C GLU A 94 21.86 7.58 -0.92
N LYS A 95 21.73 8.91 -0.85
CA LYS A 95 22.57 9.73 0.03
C LYS A 95 22.24 9.63 1.51
N ASN A 96 21.01 9.27 1.88
CA ASN A 96 20.54 9.33 3.26
C ASN A 96 20.06 7.96 3.74
N PRO A 97 20.89 7.23 4.52
CA PRO A 97 20.57 5.88 5.00
C PRO A 97 19.23 5.77 5.74
N VAL A 98 18.79 6.86 6.40
CA VAL A 98 17.52 6.93 7.11
C VAL A 98 16.29 6.77 6.21
N LEU A 99 16.43 7.05 4.90
CA LEU A 99 15.35 6.93 3.91
C LEU A 99 15.35 5.61 3.14
N GLN A 100 16.31 4.69 3.39
CA GLN A 100 16.44 3.44 2.60
C GLN A 100 15.19 2.55 2.60
N LYS A 101 14.32 2.68 3.62
CA LYS A 101 13.06 1.93 3.71
C LYS A 101 11.91 2.60 2.94
N ARG A 102 12.14 3.74 2.30
CA ARG A 102 11.13 4.51 1.57
C ARG A 102 11.25 4.26 0.07
N ASN A 103 10.10 4.36 -0.60
CA ASN A 103 10.04 4.34 -2.05
C ASN A 103 10.17 5.79 -2.56
N PRO A 104 10.90 6.06 -3.66
CA PRO A 104 10.98 7.39 -4.25
C PRO A 104 9.62 8.09 -4.44
N SER A 105 8.60 7.32 -4.84
CA SER A 105 7.24 7.83 -5.00
C SER A 105 6.61 8.30 -3.67
N SER A 106 6.90 7.63 -2.56
CA SER A 106 6.38 8.04 -1.25
C SER A 106 7.11 9.27 -0.70
N VAL A 107 8.42 9.39 -0.99
CA VAL A 107 9.20 10.60 -0.68
C VAL A 107 8.66 11.80 -1.46
N LYS A 108 8.49 11.67 -2.78
CA LYS A 108 7.92 12.73 -3.63
C LYS A 108 6.55 13.18 -3.14
N ALA A 109 5.66 12.23 -2.83
CA ALA A 109 4.33 12.54 -2.31
C ALA A 109 4.39 13.28 -0.95
N PHE A 110 5.34 12.93 -0.08
CA PHE A 110 5.53 13.62 1.19
C PHE A 110 6.01 15.06 0.98
N ILE A 111 6.99 15.29 0.10
CA ILE A 111 7.48 16.63 -0.25
C ILE A 111 6.35 17.50 -0.80
N TYR A 112 5.62 17.00 -1.79
CA TYR A 112 4.48 17.69 -2.41
C TYR A 112 3.43 18.12 -1.37
N ASN A 113 3.06 17.22 -0.45
CA ASN A 113 2.09 17.53 0.58
C ASN A 113 2.56 18.61 1.56
N ASN A 114 3.87 18.69 1.86
CA ASN A 114 4.42 19.75 2.69
C ASN A 114 4.49 21.09 1.96
N LEU A 115 4.88 21.10 0.69
CA LEU A 115 4.84 22.30 -0.16
C LEU A 115 3.42 22.88 -0.24
N LYS A 116 2.43 22.01 -0.52
CA LYS A 116 1.01 22.41 -0.56
C LYS A 116 0.53 23.02 0.76
N LYS A 117 0.95 22.46 1.90
CA LYS A 117 0.59 23.00 3.22
C LYS A 117 1.17 24.39 3.46
N ARG A 118 2.39 24.65 3.00
CA ARG A 118 3.06 25.95 3.14
C ARG A 118 2.46 27.02 2.23
N ALA A 119 2.07 26.64 1.01
CA ALA A 119 1.42 27.54 0.07
C ALA A 119 -0.04 27.89 0.42
N SER A 120 -0.66 27.18 1.37
CA SER A 120 -2.06 27.41 1.79
C SER A 120 -2.18 28.33 3.02
N ILE A 121 -1.13 29.09 3.34
CA ILE A 121 -1.06 30.10 4.41
C ILE A 121 -0.81 31.45 3.75
#